data_AF-A0AAV5TGY3-F1
#
_entry.id   AF-A0AAV5TGY3-F1
#
_cell.length_a   1.000
_cell.length_b   1.000
_cell.length_c   1.000
_cell.angle_alpha   90.00
_cell.angle_beta   90.00
_cell.angle_gamma   90.00
#
_symmetry.space_group_name_H-M   'P 1'
#
loop_
_entity.id
_entity.type
_entity.pdbx_description
1 polymer ?
#
loop_
_entity_poly.entity_id
_entity_poly.type
_entity_poly.pdbx_seq_one_letter_code
_entity_poly.pdbx_strand_id
1 'polypeptide(L)'
;DVFIAQGRIFIDQLEAVADSDRETDLFPFIKRCVLDIICETAMGTQLNAQTGENVEYCDAVATISAISFEYIRMPWLWLKPIWYASGKGFLFDRLVKLSQDFTLKVIQERRKLMEEEGQLG
;
A
#
# COMPACT_ATOMS: atom_id res chain seq x y z
N ASP A 1 -15.25 -3.43 -13.22
CA ASP A 1 -14.35 -2.67 -14.10
C ASP A 1 -12.95 -2.47 -13.55
N VAL A 2 -12.78 -2.00 -12.30
CA VAL A 2 -11.45 -1.78 -11.66
C VAL A 2 -10.50 -2.98 -11.79
N PHE A 3 -10.95 -4.20 -11.50
CA PHE A 3 -10.13 -5.41 -11.62
C PHE A 3 -9.61 -5.64 -13.05
N ILE A 4 -10.43 -5.38 -14.07
CA ILE A 4 -10.04 -5.54 -15.48
C ILE A 4 -9.03 -4.46 -15.88
N ALA A 5 -9.25 -3.21 -15.45
CA ALA A 5 -8.33 -2.11 -15.72
C ALA A 5 -6.95 -2.36 -15.10
N GLN A 6 -6.90 -2.69 -13.80
CA GLN A 6 -5.65 -3.00 -13.11
C GLN A 6 -4.98 -4.27 -13.62
N GLY A 7 -5.77 -5.25 -14.07
CA GLY A 7 -5.27 -6.45 -14.73
C GLY A 7 -4.58 -6.19 -16.07
N ARG A 8 -5.03 -5.18 -16.84
CA ARG A 8 -4.34 -4.77 -18.07
C ARG A 8 -2.97 -4.16 -17.78
N ILE A 9 -2.91 -3.24 -16.81
CA ILE A 9 -1.65 -2.63 -16.36
C ILE A 9 -0.68 -3.71 -15.87
N PHE A 10 -1.18 -4.72 -15.16
CA PHE A 10 -0.37 -5.85 -14.71
C PHE A 10 0.23 -6.65 -15.87
N ILE A 11 -0.55 -6.92 -16.92
CA ILE A 11 -0.05 -7.58 -18.14
C ILE A 11 1.04 -6.73 -18.80
N ASP A 12 0.83 -5.42 -18.93
CA ASP A 12 1.82 -4.52 -19.52
C ASP A 12 3.16 -4.53 -18.74
N GLN A 13 3.09 -4.58 -17.40
CA GLN A 13 4.29 -4.70 -16.54
C GLN A 13 4.98 -6.06 -16.71
N LEU A 14 4.22 -7.13 -16.94
CA LEU A 14 4.78 -8.47 -17.16
C LEU A 14 5.39 -8.62 -18.54
N GLU A 15 4.80 -8.07 -19.60
CA GLU A 15 5.36 -8.11 -20.96
C GLU A 15 6.76 -7.50 -21.01
N ALA A 16 6.97 -6.36 -20.32
CA ALA A 16 8.27 -5.71 -20.22
C ALA A 16 9.37 -6.59 -19.59
N VAL A 17 8.98 -7.59 -18.79
CA VAL A 17 9.89 -8.50 -18.11
C VAL A 17 9.94 -9.88 -18.78
N ALA A 18 8.88 -10.28 -19.47
CA ALA A 18 8.79 -11.53 -20.21
C ALA A 18 9.76 -11.58 -21.40
N ASP A 19 10.07 -10.42 -22.00
CA ASP A 19 11.09 -10.29 -23.05
C ASP A 19 12.52 -10.48 -22.53
N SER A 20 12.71 -10.47 -21.20
CA SER A 20 13.98 -10.83 -20.59
C SER A 20 14.02 -12.34 -20.36
N ASP A 21 15.00 -13.04 -20.93
CA ASP A 21 15.25 -14.48 -20.75
C ASP A 21 15.78 -14.81 -19.32
N ARG A 22 15.14 -14.23 -18.30
CA ARG A 22 15.56 -14.25 -16.90
C ARG A 22 14.41 -14.70 -16.02
N GLU A 23 14.72 -15.56 -15.06
CA GLU A 23 13.80 -15.89 -13.98
C GLU A 23 13.46 -14.63 -13.17
N THR A 24 12.17 -14.32 -13.09
CA THR A 24 11.67 -13.14 -12.38
C THR A 24 10.68 -13.56 -11.31
N ASP A 25 10.85 -13.03 -10.09
CA ASP A 25 9.87 -13.19 -9.02
C ASP A 25 8.61 -12.34 -9.32
N LEU A 26 7.48 -13.02 -9.47
CA LEU A 26 6.18 -12.41 -9.74
C LEU A 26 5.51 -11.85 -8.48
N PHE A 27 5.95 -12.26 -7.29
CA PHE A 27 5.30 -11.90 -6.03
C PHE A 27 5.21 -10.37 -5.80
N PRO A 28 6.26 -9.56 -6.08
CA PRO A 28 6.18 -8.11 -5.96
C PRO A 28 5.19 -7.47 -6.93
N PHE A 29 5.08 -7.98 -8.16
CA PHE A 29 4.15 -7.48 -9.18
C PHE A 29 2.70 -7.72 -8.76
N ILE A 30 2.40 -8.95 -8.32
CA ILE A 30 1.06 -9.32 -7.84
C ILE A 30 0.69 -8.46 -6.63
N LYS A 31 1.62 -8.27 -5.68
CA LYS A 31 1.39 -7.46 -4.49
C LYS A 31 1.02 -6.01 -4.83
N ARG A 32 1.70 -5.39 -5.81
CA ARG A 32 1.40 -4.03 -6.28
C ARG A 32 0.04 -3.94 -6.97
N CYS A 33 -0.27 -4.88 -7.86
CA CYS A 33 -1.57 -4.95 -8.54
C CYS A 33 -2.73 -5.08 -7.54
N VAL A 34 -2.60 -5.97 -6.55
CA VAL A 34 -3.62 -6.15 -5.51
C VAL A 34 -3.81 -4.88 -4.69
N LEU A 35 -2.71 -4.17 -4.36
CA LEU A 35 -2.79 -2.92 -3.62
C LEU A 35 -3.55 -1.84 -4.41
N ASP A 36 -3.27 -1.69 -5.71
CA ASP A 36 -3.99 -0.76 -6.58
C ASP A 36 -5.49 -1.10 -6.67
N ILE A 37 -5.84 -2.39 -6.82
CA ILE A 37 -7.24 -2.82 -6.83
C ILE A 37 -7.95 -2.45 -5.52
N ILE A 38 -7.31 -2.69 -4.36
CA ILE A 38 -7.91 -2.39 -3.06
C ILE A 38 -8.07 -0.88 -2.87
N CYS A 39 -7.03 -0.09 -3.16
CA CYS A 39 -7.06 1.36 -3.03
C CYS A 39 -8.08 1.99 -3.99
N GLU A 40 -8.14 1.55 -5.24
CA GLU A 40 -9.11 2.07 -6.21
C GLU A 40 -10.54 1.58 -5.93
N THR A 41 -10.73 0.39 -5.38
CA THR A 41 -12.08 -0.09 -5.03
C THR A 41 -12.59 0.55 -3.74
N ALA A 42 -11.76 0.59 -2.68
CA ALA A 42 -12.17 1.05 -1.35
C ALA A 42 -12.05 2.58 -1.19
N MET A 43 -10.92 3.14 -1.64
CA MET A 43 -10.62 4.57 -1.51
C MET A 43 -10.95 5.35 -2.78
N GLY A 44 -11.24 4.65 -3.89
CA GLY A 44 -11.39 5.16 -5.27
C GLY A 44 -10.58 6.39 -5.58
N THR A 45 -9.29 6.21 -5.31
CA THR A 45 -8.19 6.96 -5.86
C THR A 45 -7.28 5.96 -6.56
N GLN A 46 -6.59 6.41 -7.60
CA GLN A 46 -5.60 5.60 -8.30
C GLN A 46 -4.26 5.75 -7.59
N LEU A 47 -3.83 4.70 -6.91
CA LEU A 47 -2.55 4.68 -6.19
C LEU A 47 -1.36 4.55 -7.15
N ASN A 48 -1.56 3.87 -8.29
CA ASN A 48 -0.55 3.66 -9.34
C ASN A 48 0.72 2.98 -8.80
N ALA A 49 0.58 2.07 -7.84
CA ALA A 49 1.67 1.31 -7.26
C ALA A 49 2.39 0.43 -8.30
N GLN A 50 1.67 -0.03 -9.33
CA GLN A 50 2.24 -0.82 -10.42
C GLN A 50 3.24 -0.04 -11.29
N THR A 51 3.04 1.26 -11.49
CA THR A 51 3.91 2.11 -12.33
C THR A 51 5.02 2.81 -11.53
N GLY A 52 5.10 2.56 -10.21
CA GLY A 52 6.14 3.12 -9.34
C GLY A 52 5.77 4.47 -8.72
N GLU A 53 4.50 4.86 -8.72
CA GLU A 53 4.03 5.96 -7.89
C GLU A 53 3.77 5.48 -6.45
N ASN A 54 3.84 6.40 -5.48
CA ASN A 54 3.53 6.13 -4.07
C ASN A 54 4.29 4.93 -3.47
N VAL A 55 5.53 4.68 -3.93
CA VAL A 55 6.40 3.58 -3.46
C VAL A 55 6.62 3.66 -1.96
N GLU A 56 6.75 4.87 -1.40
CA GLU A 56 6.93 5.07 0.05
C GLU A 56 5.74 4.54 0.86
N TYR A 57 4.51 4.74 0.37
CA TYR A 57 3.31 4.18 1.00
C TYR A 57 3.27 2.65 0.87
N CYS A 58 3.57 2.12 -0.32
CA CYS A 58 3.58 0.69 -0.59
C CYS A 58 4.61 -0.05 0.29
N ASP A 59 5.80 0.52 0.41
CA ASP A 59 6.89 0.00 1.25
C ASP A 59 6.56 0.13 2.74
N ALA A 60 5.90 1.22 3.14
CA ALA A 60 5.43 1.39 4.51
C ALA A 60 4.41 0.31 4.87
N VAL A 61 3.39 0.08 4.04
CA VAL A 61 2.37 -0.96 4.27
C VAL A 61 2.99 -2.36 4.28
N ALA A 62 3.94 -2.63 3.36
CA ALA A 62 4.68 -3.88 3.33
C ALA A 62 5.46 -4.13 4.64
N THR A 63 6.14 -3.10 5.14
CA THR A 63 6.96 -3.18 6.35
C THR A 63 6.10 -3.27 7.61
N ILE A 64 5.00 -2.52 7.68
CA ILE A 64 3.98 -2.63 8.75
C ILE A 64 3.47 -4.07 8.82
N SER A 65 3.13 -4.67 7.68
CA SER A 65 2.64 -6.05 7.61
C SER A 65 3.67 -7.06 8.14
N ALA A 66 4.94 -6.92 7.74
CA ALA A 66 6.03 -7.78 8.22
C ALA A 66 6.25 -7.65 9.74
N ILE A 67 6.30 -6.42 10.25
CA ILE A 67 6.44 -6.14 11.69
C ILE A 67 5.23 -6.67 12.47
N SER A 68 4.02 -6.52 11.93
CA SER A 68 2.79 -7.02 12.55
C SER A 68 2.79 -8.54 12.64
N PHE A 69 3.24 -9.21 11.59
CA PHE A 69 3.36 -10.67 11.59
C PHE A 69 4.37 -11.15 12.64
N GLU A 70 5.50 -10.47 12.77
CA GLU A 70 6.50 -10.74 13.81
C GLU A 70 5.96 -10.49 15.22
N TYR A 71 5.22 -9.40 15.43
CA TYR A 71 4.56 -9.08 16.70
C TYR A 71 3.54 -10.16 17.12
N ILE A 72 2.77 -10.69 16.17
CA ILE A 72 1.81 -11.78 16.42
C ILE A 72 2.53 -13.07 16.83
N ARG A 73 3.71 -13.36 16.24
CA ARG A 73 4.46 -14.60 16.52
C ARG A 73 5.27 -14.55 17.82
N MET A 74 5.58 -13.38 18.34
CA MET A 74 6.55 -13.22 19.44
C MET A 74 5.89 -12.55 20.66
N PRO A 75 5.33 -13.32 21.61
CA PRO A 75 4.58 -12.78 22.75
C PRO A 75 5.38 -11.84 23.65
N TRP A 76 6.71 -11.94 23.68
CA TRP A 76 7.56 -11.02 24.45
C TRP A 76 7.54 -9.59 23.91
N LEU A 77 7.24 -9.40 22.62
CA LEU A 77 7.07 -8.07 22.03
C LEU A 77 5.79 -7.36 22.51
N TRP A 78 4.84 -8.06 23.13
CA TRP A 78 3.61 -7.45 23.64
C TRP A 78 3.85 -6.56 24.85
N LEU A 79 4.96 -6.77 25.56
CA LEU A 79 5.39 -5.89 26.62
C LEU A 79 5.93 -4.59 26.00
N LYS A 80 5.21 -3.48 26.22
CA LYS A 80 5.59 -2.15 25.69
C LYS A 80 7.06 -1.77 25.91
N PRO A 81 7.70 -2.03 27.08
CA PRO A 81 9.11 -1.72 27.24
C PRO A 81 10.00 -2.47 26.24
N ILE A 82 9.74 -3.76 25.99
CA ILE A 82 10.50 -4.60 25.06
C ILE A 82 10.22 -4.17 23.61
N TRP A 83 8.96 -3.86 23.30
CA TRP A 83 8.56 -3.34 21.99
C TRP A 83 9.34 -2.09 21.58
N TYR A 84 9.38 -1.08 22.45
CA TYR A 84 10.08 0.17 22.18
C TYR A 84 11.61 0.02 22.32
N ALA A 85 12.10 -0.80 23.25
CA ALA A 85 13.53 -1.09 23.37
C ALA A 85 14.10 -1.80 22.14
N SER A 86 13.30 -2.63 21.46
CA SER A 86 13.70 -3.29 20.21
C SER A 86 13.82 -2.34 19.01
N GLY A 87 13.41 -1.07 19.15
CA GLY A 87 13.34 -0.09 18.06
C GLY A 87 12.16 -0.30 17.09
N LYS A 88 11.59 -1.52 17.03
CA LYS A 88 10.46 -1.85 16.16
C LYS A 88 9.22 -1.00 16.45
N GLY A 89 8.97 -0.68 17.71
CA GLY A 89 7.82 0.16 18.08
C GLY A 89 7.88 1.56 17.50
N PHE A 90 9.04 2.22 17.55
CA PHE A 90 9.21 3.54 16.96
C PHE A 90 9.09 3.52 15.43
N LEU A 91 9.65 2.48 14.80
CA LEU A 91 9.53 2.29 13.35
C LEU A 91 8.07 2.06 12.94
N PHE A 92 7.36 1.19 13.65
CA PHE A 92 5.95 0.90 13.41
C PHE A 92 5.10 2.16 13.55
N ASP A 93 5.25 2.91 14.65
CA ASP A 93 4.48 4.15 14.89
C ASP A 93 4.73 5.19 13.79
N ARG A 94 5.98 5.33 13.31
CA ARG A 94 6.32 6.21 12.18
C ARG A 94 5.65 5.78 10.88
N LEU A 95 5.73 4.50 10.54
CA LEU A 95 5.17 3.98 9.29
C LEU A 95 3.63 4.03 9.29
N VAL A 96 3.00 3.71 10.42
CA VAL A 96 1.55 3.86 10.59
C VAL A 96 1.13 5.31 10.39
N LYS A 97 1.88 6.26 10.95
CA LYS A 97 1.61 7.69 10.74
C LYS A 97 1.70 8.06 9.26
N LEU A 98 2.73 7.63 8.54
CA LEU A 98 2.87 7.85 7.10
C LEU A 98 1.66 7.28 6.31
N SER A 99 1.26 6.03 6.62
CA SER A 99 0.09 5.39 5.97
C SER A 99 -1.22 6.12 6.27
N GLN A 100 -1.36 6.63 7.49
CA GLN A 100 -2.53 7.39 7.91
C GLN A 100 -2.56 8.77 7.23
N ASP A 101 -1.43 9.44 7.12
CA ASP A 101 -1.29 10.72 6.42
C ASP A 101 -1.70 10.59 4.94
N PHE A 102 -1.26 9.51 4.27
CA PHE A 102 -1.72 9.18 2.91
C PHE A 102 -3.24 8.98 2.86
N THR A 103 -3.79 8.20 3.78
CA THR A 103 -5.24 7.93 3.84
C THR A 103 -6.05 9.22 4.05
N LEU A 104 -5.58 10.10 4.95
CA LEU A 104 -6.22 11.39 5.22
C LEU A 104 -6.16 12.32 4.01
N LYS A 105 -5.04 12.34 3.28
CA LYS A 105 -4.89 13.10 2.03
C LYS A 105 -5.95 12.67 1.01
N VAL A 106 -6.11 11.37 0.78
CA VAL A 106 -7.10 10.82 -0.15
C VAL A 106 -8.53 11.18 0.25
N ILE A 107 -8.85 11.10 1.56
CA ILE A 107 -10.17 11.49 2.07
C ILE A 107 -10.43 12.98 1.82
N GLN A 108 -9.43 13.84 2.02
CA GLN A 108 -9.56 15.27 1.77
C GLN A 108 -9.75 15.59 0.29
N GLU A 109 -9.00 14.94 -0.59
CA GLU A 109 -9.17 15.08 -2.05
C GLU A 109 -10.57 14.67 -2.50
N ARG A 110 -11.09 13.54 -1.99
CA ARG A 110 -12.46 13.12 -2.27
C ARG A 110 -13.52 14.11 -1.77
N ARG A 111 -13.35 14.67 -0.57
CA ARG A 111 -14.28 15.67 -0.05
C ARG A 111 -14.33 16.91 -0.95
N LYS A 112 -13.17 17.39 -1.41
CA LYS A 112 -13.11 18.53 -2.34
C LYS A 112 -13.81 18.24 -3.66
N LEU A 113 -13.59 17.07 -4.25
CA LEU A 113 -14.29 16.68 -5.48
C LEU A 113 -15.81 16.67 -5.29
N MET A 114 -16.31 16.17 -4.15
CA MET A 114 -17.75 16.19 -3.83
C MET A 114 -18.31 17.60 -3.62
N GLU A 115 -17.52 18.51 -3.04
CA GLU A 115 -17.88 19.93 -2.88
C GLU A 115 -17.94 20.62 -4.26
N GLU A 116 -16.97 20.36 -5.14
CA GLU A 116 -16.91 20.89 -6.51
C GLU A 116 -18.05 20.34 -7.40
N GLU A 117 -18.42 19.07 -7.22
CA GLU A 117 -19.57 18.45 -7.90
C GLU A 117 -20.93 18.89 -7.36
N GLY A 118 -20.97 19.76 -6.33
CA GLY A 118 -22.20 20.28 -5.74
C GLY A 118 -23.03 19.24 -4.98
N GLN A 119 -22.42 18.10 -4.59
CA GLN A 119 -23.09 17.03 -3.85
C GLN A 119 -23.12 17.27 -2.34
N LEU A 120 -22.30 18.20 -1.84
CA LEU A 120 -22.32 18.71 -0.47
C LEU A 120 -22.95 20.11 -0.46
N GLY A 121 -24.26 20.16 -0.68
CA GLY A 121 -25.12 21.34 -0.53
C GLY A 121 -26.32 21.03 0.35
#